data_AF-A0A970MDT1-F1
#
_entry.id   AF-A0A970MDT1-F1
#
_cell.length_a   1.000
_cell.length_b   1.000
_cell.length_c   1.000
_cell.angle_alpha   90.00
_cell.angle_beta   90.00
_cell.angle_gamma   90.00
#
_symmetry.space_group_name_H-M   'P 1'
#
loop_
_entity.id
_entity.type
_entity.pdbx_description
1 polymer ?
#
loop_
_entity_poly.entity_id
_entity_poly.type
_entity_poly.pdbx_seq_one_letter_code
_entity_poly.pdbx_strand_id
1 'polypeptide(L)' 'MESAYYPVITVENEEELEFLTAYCDERKIEFDFLDCNQDHFPARVLLYISEEDFKLFLDFIH' A
#
# COMPACT_ATOMS: atom_id res chain seq x y z
N MET A 1 8.09 22.94 2.61
CA MET A 1 6.96 22.27 1.94
C MET A 1 7.27 20.79 2.03
N GLU A 2 6.62 20.07 2.93
CA GLU A 2 6.70 18.60 2.92
C GLU A 2 6.02 18.13 1.62
N SER A 3 6.80 17.55 0.72
CA SER A 3 6.25 16.92 -0.48
C SER A 3 5.49 15.70 -0.01
N ALA A 4 4.17 15.73 -0.13
CA ALA A 4 3.36 14.57 0.22
C ALA A 4 3.74 13.40 -0.70
N TYR A 5 4.06 12.25 -0.10
CA TYR A 5 4.56 11.06 -0.77
C TYR A 5 3.41 10.07 -0.93
N TYR A 6 3.09 9.70 -2.17
CA TYR A 6 1.97 8.80 -2.48
C TYR A 6 2.44 7.72 -3.46
N PRO A 7 3.14 6.68 -2.97
CA PRO A 7 3.60 5.60 -3.83
C PRO A 7 2.40 4.76 -4.28
N VAL A 8 2.48 4.30 -5.53
CA VAL A 8 1.56 3.31 -6.08
C VAL A 8 2.26 1.96 -6.06
N ILE A 9 1.64 0.98 -5.43
CA ILE A 9 2.09 -0.41 -5.44
C ILE A 9 1.09 -1.28 -6.18
N THR A 10 1.58 -2.40 -6.71
CA THR A 10 0.74 -3.45 -7.27
C THR A 10 0.64 -4.56 -6.24
N VAL A 11 -0.58 -5.01 -6.00
CA VAL A 11 -0.93 -6.13 -5.15
C VAL A 11 -1.32 -7.28 -6.07
N GLU A 12 -0.55 -8.36 -6.07
CA GLU A 12 -0.67 -9.43 -7.06
C GLU A 12 -1.73 -10.49 -6.70
N ASN A 13 -2.14 -10.56 -5.44
CA ASN A 13 -3.06 -11.57 -4.93
C ASN A 13 -3.72 -11.15 -3.59
N GLU A 14 -4.69 -11.94 -3.12
CA GLU A 14 -5.41 -11.70 -1.86
C GLU A 14 -4.49 -11.70 -0.63
N GLU A 15 -3.48 -12.57 -0.58
CA GLU A 15 -2.55 -12.67 0.56
C GLU A 15 -1.72 -11.38 0.72
N GLU A 16 -1.23 -10.83 -0.39
CA GLU A 16 -0.55 -9.52 -0.39
C GLU A 16 -1.48 -8.39 0.04
N LEU A 17 -2.76 -8.45 -0.33
CA LEU A 17 -3.75 -7.45 0.08
C LEU A 17 -4.02 -7.52 1.59
N GLU A 18 -4.18 -8.73 2.13
CA GLU A 18 -4.36 -8.94 3.57
C GLU A 18 -3.15 -8.44 4.35
N PHE A 19 -1.94 -8.75 3.87
CA PHE A 19 -0.70 -8.25 4.46
C PHE A 19 -0.62 -6.72 4.44
N LEU A 20 -0.87 -6.10 3.29
CA LEU A 20 -0.89 -4.64 3.13
C LEU A 20 -1.91 -4.01 4.08
N THR A 21 -3.11 -4.55 4.14
CA THR A 21 -4.21 -4.04 4.97
C THR A 21 -3.84 -4.11 6.45
N ALA A 22 -3.25 -5.22 6.91
CA ALA A 22 -2.80 -5.37 8.29
C ALA A 22 -1.68 -4.38 8.64
N TYR A 23 -0.68 -4.25 7.76
CA TYR A 23 0.42 -3.29 7.94
C TYR A 23 -0.11 -1.85 8.03
N CYS A 24 -1.02 -1.48 7.13
CA CYS A 24 -1.64 -0.16 7.09
C CYS A 24 -2.50 0.12 8.33
N ASP A 25 -3.30 -0.84 8.80
CA ASP A 25 -4.11 -0.65 10.02
C ASP A 25 -3.25 -0.47 11.27
N GLU A 26 -2.17 -1.27 11.41
CA GLU A 26 -1.29 -1.21 12.58
C GLU A 26 -0.57 0.15 12.68
N ARG A 27 -0.14 0.68 11.53
CA ARG A 27 0.56 1.97 11.43
C ARG A 27 -0.35 3.18 11.18
N LYS A 28 -1.67 2.98 11.07
CA LYS A 28 -2.65 4.03 10.72
C LYS A 28 -2.30 4.77 9.42
N ILE A 29 -1.89 3.99 8.42
CA ILE A 29 -1.63 4.45 7.05
C ILE A 29 -2.90 4.23 6.24
N GLU A 30 -3.39 5.29 5.60
CA GLU A 30 -4.52 5.20 4.68
C GLU A 30 -4.05 4.72 3.31
N PHE A 31 -4.95 4.06 2.56
CA PHE A 31 -4.69 3.66 1.19
C PHE A 31 -5.98 3.62 0.37
N ASP A 32 -5.85 3.80 -0.94
CA ASP A 32 -6.96 3.78 -1.90
C ASP A 32 -6.66 2.86 -3.08
N PHE A 33 -7.67 2.11 -3.51
CA PHE A 33 -7.59 1.35 -4.75
C PHE A 33 -7.73 2.29 -5.95
N LEU A 34 -6.79 2.20 -6.88
CA LEU A 34 -6.84 2.95 -8.15
C LEU A 34 -7.66 2.21 -9.21
N ASP A 35 -7.89 0.92 -9.05
CA ASP A 35 -8.65 0.10 -9.98
C ASP A 35 -10.14 0.06 -9.60
N CYS A 36 -11.00 0.10 -10.61
CA CYS A 36 -12.45 0.11 -10.43
C CYS A 36 -13.02 -1.24 -9.92
N ASN A 37 -12.21 -2.30 -9.93
CA ASN A 37 -12.63 -3.64 -9.54
C ASN A 37 -11.65 -4.20 -8.49
N GLN A 38 -12.06 -4.17 -7.22
CA GLN A 38 -11.24 -4.57 -6.08
C GLN A 38 -11.16 -6.10 -5.91
N ASP A 39 -12.03 -6.84 -6.59
CA ASP A 39 -12.07 -8.31 -6.58
C ASP A 39 -11.18 -8.95 -7.68
N HIS A 40 -10.38 -8.14 -8.38
CA HIS A 40 -9.51 -8.61 -9.46
C HIS A 40 -8.06 -8.25 -9.19
N PHE A 41 -7.22 -9.27 -9.16
CA PHE A 41 -5.77 -9.12 -9.07
C PHE A 41 -5.12 -9.27 -10.45
N PRO A 42 -4.03 -8.54 -10.74
CA PRO A 42 -3.36 -7.59 -9.85
C PRO A 42 -4.13 -6.27 -9.69
N ALA A 43 -4.14 -5.71 -8.48
CA ALA A 43 -4.78 -4.45 -8.14
C ALA A 43 -3.74 -3.39 -7.80
N ARG A 44 -3.95 -2.14 -8.24
CA ARG A 44 -3.06 -1.02 -7.91
C ARG A 44 -3.63 -0.23 -6.74
N VAL A 45 -2.77 0.03 -5.77
CA VAL A 45 -3.11 0.72 -4.54
C VAL A 45 -2.21 1.95 -4.36
N LEU A 46 -2.82 3.09 -4.07
CA LEU A 46 -2.15 4.32 -3.66
C LEU A 46 -2.04 4.35 -2.15
N LEU A 47 -0.82 4.51 -1.62
CA LEU A 47 -0.58 4.59 -0.17
C LEU A 47 -0.39 6.05 0.27
N TYR A 48 -1.00 6.43 1.40
CA TYR A 48 -0.81 7.73 2.04
C TYR A 48 0.23 7.59 3.15
N ILE A 49 1.49 7.40 2.76
CA ILE A 49 2.59 6.98 3.63
C ILE A 49 3.80 7.92 3.51
N SER A 50 4.58 8.06 4.58
CA SER A 50 5.85 8.81 4.52
C SER A 50 6.91 8.05 3.70
N GLU A 51 7.91 8.76 3.15
CA GLU A 51 9.01 8.10 2.42
C GLU A 51 9.80 7.14 3.34
N GLU A 52 9.94 7.47 4.62
CA GLU A 52 10.65 6.64 5.61
C GLU A 52 9.88 5.36 5.92
N ASP A 53 8.58 5.48 6.18
CA ASP A 53 7.72 4.31 6.44
C ASP A 53 7.58 3.43 5.19
N PHE A 54 7.56 4.03 3.99
CA PHE A 54 7.52 3.26 2.75
C PHE A 54 8.80 2.43 2.53
N LYS A 55 9.96 2.97 2.88
CA LYS A 55 11.21 2.19 2.86
C LYS A 55 11.14 1.01 3.83
N LEU A 56 10.58 1.21 5.02
CA LEU A 56 10.38 0.13 6.00
C LEU A 56 9.37 -0.91 5.50
N PHE A 57 8.31 -0.49 4.82
CA PHE A 57 7.34 -1.39 4.18
C PHE A 57 8.01 -2.27 3.11
N LEU A 58 8.81 -1.69 2.21
CA LEU A 58 9.53 -2.43 1.17
C LEU A 58 10.57 -3.40 1.73
N ASP A 59 11.20 -3.08 2.86
CA ASP A 59 12.15 -3.97 3.55
C ASP A 59 11.44 -5.18 4.18
N PHE A 60 10.17 -5.02 4.60
CA PHE A 60 9.38 -6.08 5.23
C PHE A 60 8.83 -7.11 4.23
N ILE A 61 8.72 -6.74 2.94
CA ILE A 61 8.17 -7.60 1.87
C ILE A 61 9.27 -8.40 1.15
N HIS A 62 10.55 -8.07 1.36
CA HIS A 62 11.70 -8.82 0.84
C HIS A 62 12.12 -9.97 1.77
#